data_AF-X7ZPM4-F1
#
_entry.id   AF-X7ZPM4-F1
#
_cell.length_a   1.000
_cell.length_b   1.000
_cell.length_c   1.000
_cell.angle_alpha   90.00
_cell.angle_beta   90.00
_cell.angle_gamma   90.00
#
_symmetry.space_group_name_H-M   'P 1'
#
loop_
_entity.id
_entity.type
_entity.pdbx_description
1 polymer ?
#
loop_
_entity_poly.entity_id
_entity_poly.type
_entity_poly.pdbx_seq_one_letter_code
_entity_poly.pdbx_strand_id
1 'polypeptide(L)' 'MAGQTDDIHDTVYYKRITKAILTAIEPSSYRLIEKMAQAVADICLADPFVEKVKVTVDKPGALRFARSPAVSIYRER' A
#
# COMPACT_ATOMS: atom_id res chain seq x y z
N MET A 1 -9.36 -21.88 0.65
CA MET A 1 -9.38 -20.60 -0.10
C MET A 1 -10.70 -19.94 0.21
N ALA A 2 -10.73 -18.65 0.54
CA ALA A 2 -11.95 -17.96 0.98
C ALA A 2 -13.18 -18.15 0.08
N GLY A 3 -13.01 -18.28 -1.24
CA GLY A 3 -14.13 -18.57 -2.15
C GLY A 3 -14.79 -19.94 -1.99
N GLN A 4 -14.21 -20.85 -1.21
CA GLN A 4 -14.76 -22.17 -0.89
C GLN A 4 -15.28 -22.25 0.55
N THR A 5 -14.63 -21.54 1.47
CA THR A 5 -14.92 -21.61 2.91
C THR A 5 -15.85 -20.50 3.39
N ASP A 6 -15.93 -19.39 2.64
CA ASP A 6 -16.58 -18.15 3.05
C ASP A 6 -16.06 -17.59 4.39
N ASP A 7 -14.83 -17.98 4.76
CA ASP A 7 -14.17 -17.54 5.99
C ASP A 7 -13.24 -16.35 5.71
N ILE A 8 -13.41 -15.29 6.50
CA ILE A 8 -12.56 -14.10 6.47
C ILE A 8 -11.12 -14.39 6.92
N HIS A 9 -10.89 -15.49 7.63
CA HIS A 9 -9.56 -15.93 8.03
C HIS A 9 -8.77 -16.56 6.87
N ASP A 10 -9.45 -16.94 5.78
CA ASP A 10 -8.86 -17.56 4.58
C ASP A 10 -8.60 -16.54 3.45
N THR A 11 -8.63 -15.24 3.75
CA THR A 11 -8.46 -14.17 2.77
C THR A 11 -7.50 -13.08 3.24
N VAL A 12 -7.01 -12.27 2.29
CA VAL A 12 -6.29 -11.04 2.58
C VAL A 12 -7.26 -10.07 3.25
N TYR A 13 -7.03 -9.76 4.54
CA TYR A 13 -7.92 -8.87 5.28
C TYR A 13 -7.62 -7.40 4.98
N TYR A 14 -8.10 -6.92 3.84
CA TYR A 14 -7.86 -5.57 3.34
C TYR A 14 -8.20 -4.47 4.34
N LYS A 15 -9.20 -4.66 5.22
CA LYS A 15 -9.52 -3.70 6.30
C LYS A 15 -8.35 -3.50 7.27
N ARG A 16 -7.65 -4.58 7.62
CA ARG A 16 -6.48 -4.53 8.52
C ARG A 16 -5.31 -3.84 7.84
N ILE A 17 -5.02 -4.20 6.59
CA ILE A 17 -3.96 -3.57 5.79
C ILE A 17 -4.21 -2.08 5.63
N THR A 18 -5.43 -1.66 5.25
CA THR A 18 -5.78 -0.24 5.10
C THR A 18 -5.58 0.54 6.40
N LYS A 19 -5.98 -0.02 7.55
CA LYS A 19 -5.75 0.63 8.85
C LYS A 19 -4.25 0.75 9.19
N ALA A 20 -3.47 -0.28 8.90
CA ALA A 20 -2.02 -0.25 9.12
C ALA A 20 -1.34 0.81 8.24
N ILE A 21 -1.72 0.91 6.97
CA ILE A 21 -1.25 1.95 6.04
C ILE A 21 -1.61 3.34 6.58
N LEU A 22 -2.86 3.57 6.97
CA LEU A 22 -3.30 4.87 7.50
C LEU A 22 -2.48 5.27 8.73
N THR A 23 -2.34 4.35 9.69
CA THR A 23 -1.55 4.55 10.91
C THR A 23 -0.09 4.85 10.62
N ALA A 24 0.48 4.24 9.58
CA ALA A 24 1.87 4.46 9.19
C ALA A 24 2.08 5.77 8.42
N ILE A 25 1.04 6.34 7.80
CA ILE A 25 1.13 7.55 6.97
C ILE A 25 0.71 8.81 7.74
N GLU A 26 -0.38 8.78 8.50
CA GLU A 26 -0.95 9.97 9.18
C GLU A 26 0.04 10.74 10.07
N PRO A 27 0.79 10.11 10.98
CA PRO A 27 1.76 10.81 11.83
C PRO A 27 3.13 11.00 11.15
N SER A 28 3.32 10.45 9.95
CA SER A 28 4.65 10.30 9.37
C SER A 28 5.09 11.53 8.55
N SER A 29 6.35 11.91 8.70
CA SER A 29 6.97 12.94 7.87
C SER A 29 7.74 12.30 6.70
N TYR A 30 7.05 11.56 5.82
CA TYR A 30 7.69 11.12 4.58
C TYR A 30 8.07 12.34 3.74
N ARG A 31 9.36 12.50 3.46
CA ARG A 31 9.87 13.60 2.61
C ARG A 31 9.79 13.29 1.11
N LEU A 32 9.70 12.00 0.77
CA LEU A 32 9.72 11.47 -0.59
C LEU A 32 8.60 10.45 -0.79
N ILE A 33 7.96 10.46 -1.96
CA ILE A 33 6.86 9.54 -2.29
C ILE A 33 7.34 8.12 -2.55
N GLU A 34 8.61 7.97 -2.89
CA GLU A 34 9.32 6.70 -3.02
C GLU A 34 9.40 5.97 -1.67
N LYS A 35 9.74 6.70 -0.60
CA LYS A 35 9.82 6.12 0.75
C LYS A 35 8.42 5.75 1.27
N MET A 36 7.42 6.58 0.98
CA MET A 36 6.02 6.27 1.30
C MET A 36 5.56 5.02 0.54
N ALA A 37 5.82 4.93 -0.77
CA ALA A 37 5.44 3.77 -1.58
C ALA A 37 6.09 2.48 -1.06
N GLN A 38 7.38 2.52 -0.70
CA GLN A 38 8.07 1.38 -0.12
C GLN A 38 7.47 0.96 1.23
N ALA A 39 7.18 1.91 2.13
CA ALA A 39 6.56 1.60 3.41
C ALA A 39 5.18 0.94 3.26
N VAL A 40 4.37 1.41 2.30
CA VAL A 40 3.08 0.78 1.97
C VAL A 40 3.28 -0.65 1.44
N ALA A 41 4.27 -0.87 0.57
CA ALA A 41 4.57 -2.20 0.06
C ALA A 41 4.99 -3.17 1.17
N ASP A 42 5.85 -2.71 2.10
CA ASP A 42 6.30 -3.49 3.26
C ASP A 42 5.12 -3.90 4.16
N ILE A 43 4.17 -2.97 4.40
CA ILE A 43 2.95 -3.26 5.19
C ILE A 43 2.08 -4.31 4.49
N CYS A 44 1.89 -4.21 3.17
CA CYS A 44 1.13 -5.19 2.41
C CYS A 44 1.80 -6.58 2.46
N LEU A 45 3.11 -6.64 2.23
CA LEU A 45 3.87 -7.90 2.22
C LEU A 45 4.08 -8.51 3.61
N ALA A 46 3.78 -7.79 4.69
CA ALA A 46 3.73 -8.36 6.04
C ALA A 46 2.52 -9.28 6.26
N ASP A 47 1.46 -9.17 5.43
CA ASP A 47 0.31 -10.07 5.51
C ASP A 47 0.62 -11.41 4.82
N PRO A 48 0.55 -12.56 5.51
CA PRO A 48 1.00 -13.85 4.99
C PRO A 48 0.29 -14.28 3.70
N PHE A 49 -0.92 -13.79 3.42
CA PHE A 49 -1.65 -14.13 2.19
C PHE A 49 -1.27 -13.26 0.98
N VAL A 50 -0.43 -12.24 1.16
CA VAL A 50 0.02 -11.34 0.10
C VAL A 50 1.38 -11.80 -0.44
N GLU A 51 1.36 -12.36 -1.65
CA GLU A 51 2.58 -12.78 -2.36
C GLU A 51 3.24 -11.64 -3.14
N LYS A 52 2.41 -10.73 -3.65
CA LYS A 52 2.79 -9.69 -4.61
C LYS A 52 2.01 -8.42 -4.33
N VAL A 53 2.65 -7.27 -4.50
CA VAL A 53 2.00 -5.97 -4.34
C VAL A 53 2.47 -4.99 -5.41
N LYS A 54 1.52 -4.22 -5.95
CA LYS A 54 1.79 -3.03 -6.74
C LYS A 54 1.27 -1.82 -5.97
N VAL A 55 2.16 -0.88 -5.68
CA VAL A 55 1.84 0.37 -4.98
C VAL A 55 2.03 1.53 -5.93
N THR A 56 1.03 2.40 -6.04
CA THR A 56 1.14 3.68 -6.74
C THR A 56 0.83 4.80 -5.76
N VAL A 57 1.71 5.77 -5.65
CA VAL A 57 1.54 6.96 -4.82
C VAL A 57 1.52 8.19 -5.71
N ASP A 58 0.37 8.85 -5.75
CA ASP A 58 0.16 10.13 -6.43
C ASP A 58 0.44 11.30 -5.49
N LYS A 59 1.06 12.37 -6.01
CA LYS A 59 1.29 13.62 -5.27
C LYS A 59 0.68 14.80 -6.02
N PRO A 60 -0.66 14.94 -5.99
CA PRO A 60 -1.34 16.02 -6.70
C PRO A 60 -0.87 17.38 -6.21
N GLY A 61 -0.74 18.35 -7.13
CA GLY A 61 -0.33 19.72 -6.81
C GLY A 61 1.17 19.93 -6.55
N ALA A 62 2.00 18.88 -6.61
CA ALA A 62 3.45 19.03 -6.42
C ALA A 62 4.17 19.74 -7.57
N LEU A 63 3.62 19.70 -8.78
CA LEU A 63 4.18 20.34 -9.98
C LEU A 63 3.17 21.32 -10.57
N ARG A 64 3.65 22.51 -10.94
CA ARG A 64 2.84 23.47 -11.71
C ARG A 64 2.61 22.89 -13.11
N PHE A 65 1.38 23.04 -13.62
CA PHE A 65 0.96 22.63 -14.98
C PHE A 65 0.88 21.13 -15.26
N ALA A 66 1.09 20.25 -14.27
CA ALA A 66 0.87 18.81 -14.40
C ALA A 66 -0.26 18.34 -13.45
N ARG A 67 -0.98 17.28 -13.84
CA ARG A 67 -2.05 16.71 -13.00
C ARG A 67 -1.50 16.18 -11.66
N SER A 68 -0.47 15.33 -11.72
CA SER A 68 0.16 14.71 -10.54
C SER A 68 1.43 13.98 -10.99
N PRO A 69 2.60 14.22 -10.37
CA PRO A 69 3.67 13.22 -10.39
C PRO A 69 3.28 12.01 -9.53
N ALA A 70 3.70 10.83 -9.96
CA ALA A 70 3.44 9.59 -9.24
C ALA A 70 4.65 8.65 -9.29
N VAL A 71 4.77 7.81 -8.27
CA VAL A 71 5.70 6.67 -8.27
C VAL A 71 4.87 5.39 -8.22
N SER A 72 5.24 4.42 -9.06
CA SER A 72 4.68 3.07 -9.02
C SER A 72 5.79 2.06 -8.80
N ILE A 73 5.63 1.21 -7.80
CA ILE A 73 6.55 0.11 -7.51
C ILE A 73 5.80 -1.22 -7.50
N TYR A 74 6.51 -2.28 -7.87
CA TYR A 74 6.07 -3.66 -7.75
C TYR A 74 7.07 -4.42 -6.88
N ARG A 75 6.56 -5.26 -5.99
CA ARG A 75 7.34 -6.11 -5.09
C ARG A 75 6.70 -7.49 -4.99
N GLU A 76 7.52 -8.49 -4.79
CA GLU A 76 7.15 -9.88 -4.54
C GLU A 76 8.07 -10.45 -3.45
N ARG A 77 7.61 -11.49 -2.75
CA ARG A 77 8.41 -12.20 -1.75
C ARG A 77 9.49 -13.07 -2.37
#